data_AF-A0A328AJ55-F1
#
_entry.id   AF-A0A328AJ55-F1
#
_cell.length_a   1.000
_cell.length_b   1.000
_cell.length_c   1.000
_cell.angle_alpha   90.00
_cell.angle_beta   90.00
_cell.angle_gamma   90.00
#
_symmetry.space_group_name_H-M   'P 1'
#
loop_
_entity.id
_entity.type
_entity.pdbx_description
1 polymer ?
#
loop_
_entity_poly.entity_id
_entity_poly.type
_entity_poly.pdbx_seq_one_letter_code
_entity_poly.pdbx_strand_id
1 'polypeptide(L)'
;MAGLALAGCAAVARPPPLLAAAPPPPLPPPAAPREVIVRVPTPVRSACVPRNLPPPPKYPDTPAALRAAGGAADRYQLIAAGRILRAKRLALLERVIEGCR
;
A
#
# COMPACT_ATOMS: atom_id res chain seq x y z
N MET A 1 61.27 41.59 -95.47
CA MET A 1 59.84 41.24 -95.37
C MET A 1 59.71 39.74 -95.18
N ALA A 2 58.69 39.31 -94.42
CA ALA A 2 58.38 37.94 -93.93
C ALA A 2 59.25 37.48 -92.74
N GLY A 3 58.76 36.92 -91.63
CA GLY A 3 57.44 36.51 -91.10
C GLY A 3 57.73 35.83 -89.74
N LEU A 4 57.00 36.13 -88.64
CA LEU A 4 55.96 35.26 -88.03
C LEU A 4 56.24 33.74 -88.21
N ALA A 5 56.27 32.85 -87.22
CA ALA A 5 55.37 32.72 -86.07
C ALA A 5 55.73 31.49 -85.19
N LEU A 6 55.41 31.60 -83.89
CA LEU A 6 54.78 30.63 -82.96
C LEU A 6 55.28 29.18 -82.77
N ALA A 7 55.60 28.84 -81.52
CA ALA A 7 55.15 27.64 -80.77
C ALA A 7 55.62 27.79 -79.29
N GLY A 8 54.87 27.53 -78.21
CA GLY A 8 53.53 27.00 -78.03
C GLY A 8 53.08 27.21 -76.57
N CYS A 9 51.77 27.06 -76.35
CA CYS A 9 51.07 27.26 -75.09
C CYS A 9 51.22 26.10 -74.10
N ALA A 10 51.18 26.40 -72.80
CA ALA A 10 50.64 25.50 -71.79
C ALA A 10 49.85 26.31 -70.74
N ALA A 11 48.52 26.33 -70.87
CA ALA A 11 47.63 26.88 -69.85
C ALA A 11 47.32 25.77 -68.84
N VAL A 12 47.71 25.98 -67.59
CA VAL A 12 47.38 25.09 -66.46
C VAL A 12 45.95 25.39 -66.01
N ALA A 13 45.07 24.38 -66.08
CA ALA A 13 43.72 24.47 -65.55
C ALA A 13 43.72 24.37 -64.02
N ARG A 14 43.01 25.28 -63.34
CA ARG A 14 42.78 25.25 -61.88
C ARG A 14 41.63 24.30 -61.54
N PRO A 15 41.72 23.48 -60.47
CA PRO A 15 40.60 22.66 -60.03
C PRO A 15 39.48 23.51 -59.38
N PRO A 16 38.21 23.04 -59.42
CA PRO A 16 37.09 23.73 -58.79
C PRO A 16 37.15 23.63 -57.26
N PRO A 17 36.56 24.59 -56.51
CA PRO A 17 36.49 24.51 -55.06
C PRO A 17 35.50 23.43 -54.62
N LEU A 18 35.91 22.60 -53.66
CA LEU A 18 35.06 21.64 -52.97
C LEU A 18 34.14 22.40 -51.99
N LEU A 19 32.83 22.36 -52.23
CA LEU A 19 31.82 22.82 -51.28
C LEU A 19 31.81 21.90 -50.05
N ALA A 20 32.04 22.47 -48.87
CA ALA A 20 31.95 21.76 -47.61
C ALA A 20 30.47 21.42 -47.29
N ALA A 21 30.20 20.15 -46.97
CA ALA A 21 28.89 19.71 -46.51
C ALA A 21 28.60 20.27 -45.10
N ALA A 22 27.39 20.79 -44.90
CA ALA A 22 26.95 21.31 -43.60
C ALA A 22 26.81 20.18 -42.55
N PRO A 23 27.11 20.44 -41.27
CA PRO A 23 26.99 19.43 -40.22
C PRO A 23 25.51 19.09 -39.91
N PRO A 24 25.23 17.84 -39.49
CA PRO A 24 23.87 17.42 -39.15
C PRO A 24 23.33 18.13 -37.89
N PRO A 25 22.01 18.32 -37.77
CA PRO A 25 21.42 18.98 -36.61
C PRO A 25 21.60 18.13 -35.33
N PRO A 26 21.72 18.77 -34.16
CA PRO A 26 21.85 18.05 -32.89
C PRO A 26 20.58 17.27 -32.54
N LEU A 27 20.77 16.09 -31.96
CA LEU A 27 19.70 15.20 -31.51
C LEU A 27 18.93 15.82 -30.31
N PRO A 28 17.60 15.65 -30.23
CA PRO A 28 16.82 16.16 -29.12
C PRO A 28 17.16 15.42 -27.81
N PRO A 29 17.09 16.11 -26.65
CA PRO A 29 17.38 15.50 -25.36
C PRO A 29 16.34 14.42 -25.00
N PRO A 30 16.75 13.38 -24.22
CA PRO A 30 15.84 12.33 -23.80
C PRO A 30 14.73 12.88 -22.90
N ALA A 31 13.51 12.39 -23.10
CA ALA A 31 12.36 12.80 -22.31
C ALA A 31 12.53 12.40 -20.84
N ALA A 32 12.19 13.31 -19.93
CA ALA A 32 12.29 13.07 -18.49
C ALA A 32 11.36 11.92 -18.05
N PRO A 33 11.80 11.08 -17.11
CA PRO A 33 10.98 10.00 -16.57
C PRO A 33 9.72 10.56 -15.90
N ARG A 34 8.57 9.96 -16.22
CA ARG A 34 7.29 10.32 -15.60
C ARG A 34 7.11 9.50 -14.33
N GLU A 35 7.04 10.16 -13.18
CA GLU A 35 6.71 9.50 -11.92
C GLU A 35 5.21 9.15 -11.90
N VAL A 36 4.90 7.87 -11.67
CA VAL A 36 3.53 7.37 -11.52
C VAL A 36 3.33 6.99 -10.06
N ILE A 37 2.48 7.72 -9.35
CA ILE A 37 2.15 7.43 -7.95
C ILE A 37 1.10 6.31 -7.94
N VAL A 38 1.53 5.09 -7.59
CA VAL A 38 0.63 3.95 -7.38
C VAL A 38 0.26 3.90 -5.89
N ARG A 39 -1.01 4.17 -5.57
CA ARG A 39 -1.53 4.00 -4.20
C ARG A 39 -1.90 2.55 -3.98
N VAL A 40 -1.11 1.83 -3.19
CA VAL A 40 -1.41 0.46 -2.75
C VAL A 40 -2.21 0.52 -1.45
N PRO A 41 -3.45 0.00 -1.39
CA PRO A 41 -4.19 -0.08 -0.15
C PRO A 41 -3.52 -1.09 0.79
N THR A 42 -3.02 -0.62 1.93
CA THR A 42 -2.48 -1.48 2.99
C THR A 42 -3.59 -1.88 3.95
N PRO A 43 -3.73 -3.19 4.28
CA PRO A 43 -4.74 -3.63 5.24
C PRO A 43 -4.38 -3.12 6.64
N VAL A 44 -5.26 -2.30 7.21
CA VAL A 44 -5.14 -1.84 8.59
C VAL A 44 -5.57 -2.98 9.52
N ARG A 45 -4.70 -3.43 10.42
CA ARG A 45 -5.07 -4.40 11.45
C ARG A 45 -6.00 -3.73 12.47
N SER A 46 -7.30 -3.88 12.32
CA SER A 46 -8.28 -3.46 13.33
C SER A 46 -8.33 -4.47 14.48
N ALA A 47 -8.47 -3.97 15.71
CA ALA A 47 -8.74 -4.84 16.85
C ALA A 47 -10.14 -5.47 16.69
N CYS A 48 -10.23 -6.80 16.78
CA CYS A 48 -11.50 -7.53 16.73
C CYS A 48 -12.41 -7.17 17.92
N VAL A 49 -11.83 -6.96 19.11
CA VAL A 49 -12.61 -6.64 20.30
C VAL A 49 -12.95 -5.15 20.28
N PRO A 50 -14.24 -4.78 20.26
CA PRO A 50 -14.63 -3.38 20.22
C PRO A 50 -14.37 -2.73 21.58
N ARG A 51 -13.97 -1.46 21.55
CA ARG A 51 -13.60 -0.71 22.78
C ARG A 51 -14.76 -0.50 23.74
N ASN A 52 -16.00 -0.59 23.24
CA ASN A 52 -17.23 -0.42 24.02
C ASN A 52 -17.76 -1.74 24.60
N LEU A 53 -17.01 -2.85 24.49
CA LEU A 53 -17.42 -4.12 25.07
C LEU A 53 -17.51 -3.98 26.61
N PRO A 54 -18.68 -4.18 27.23
CA PRO A 54 -18.77 -4.10 28.69
C PRO A 54 -17.85 -5.15 29.34
N PRO A 55 -17.35 -4.90 30.57
CA PRO A 55 -16.63 -5.92 31.32
C PRO A 55 -17.55 -7.09 31.69
N PRO A 56 -16.97 -8.25 32.05
CA PRO A 56 -17.76 -9.36 32.58
C PRO A 56 -18.50 -8.94 33.87
N PRO A 57 -19.74 -9.42 34.08
CA PRO A 57 -20.49 -9.12 35.30
C PRO A 57 -19.85 -9.81 36.51
N LYS A 58 -20.10 -9.27 37.71
CA LYS A 58 -19.76 -9.95 38.96
C LYS A 58 -20.71 -11.13 39.16
N TYR A 59 -20.15 -12.33 39.17
CA TYR A 59 -20.94 -13.55 39.32
C TYR A 59 -21.31 -13.79 40.80
N PRO A 60 -22.56 -14.20 41.09
CA PRO A 60 -23.03 -14.46 42.45
C PRO A 60 -22.56 -15.82 43.00
N ASP A 61 -22.20 -16.77 42.13
CA ASP A 61 -21.79 -18.13 42.48
C ASP A 61 -20.30 -18.28 42.79
N THR A 62 -19.68 -17.28 43.41
CA THR A 62 -18.27 -17.38 43.80
C THR A 62 -18.05 -18.49 44.84
N PRO A 63 -16.86 -19.12 44.90
CA PRO A 63 -16.55 -20.12 45.93
C PRO A 63 -16.72 -19.62 47.37
N ALA A 64 -16.57 -18.30 47.60
CA ALA A 64 -16.84 -17.69 48.89
C ALA A 64 -18.36 -17.60 49.16
N ALA A 65 -19.14 -17.12 48.20
CA ALA A 65 -20.60 -17.01 48.32
C ALA A 65 -21.27 -18.38 48.50
N LEU A 66 -20.80 -19.40 47.77
CA LEU A 66 -21.32 -20.77 47.88
C LEU A 66 -20.98 -21.44 49.21
N ARG A 67 -19.92 -21.01 49.90
CA ARG A 67 -19.58 -21.47 51.26
C ARG A 67 -20.34 -20.71 52.34
N ALA A 68 -20.65 -19.43 52.09
CA ALA A 68 -21.41 -18.57 53.00
C ALA A 68 -22.93 -18.73 52.87
N ALA A 69 -23.42 -19.48 51.88
CA ALA A 69 -24.83 -19.73 51.67
C ALA A 69 -25.47 -20.48 52.86
N GLY A 70 -26.71 -20.10 53.23
CA GLY A 70 -27.40 -20.63 54.40
C GLY A 70 -27.83 -22.10 54.30
N GLY A 71 -27.80 -22.67 53.09
CA GLY A 71 -28.10 -24.08 52.86
C GLY A 71 -28.05 -24.46 51.38
N ALA A 72 -28.47 -25.69 51.07
CA ALA A 72 -28.44 -26.21 49.70
C ALA A 72 -29.29 -25.38 48.74
N ALA A 73 -30.49 -24.96 49.16
CA ALA A 73 -31.40 -24.15 48.35
C ALA A 73 -30.74 -22.83 47.91
N ASP A 74 -30.12 -22.09 48.84
CA ASP A 74 -29.44 -20.83 48.54
C ASP A 74 -28.27 -21.04 47.57
N ARG A 75 -27.51 -22.13 47.73
CA ARG A 75 -26.41 -22.48 46.81
C ARG A 75 -26.95 -22.71 45.39
N TYR A 76 -28.07 -23.41 45.25
CA TYR A 76 -28.69 -23.62 43.94
C TYR A 76 -29.16 -22.30 43.31
N GLN A 77 -29.74 -21.39 44.10
CA GLN A 77 -30.15 -20.08 43.61
C GLN A 77 -28.96 -19.26 43.11
N LEU A 78 -27.84 -19.25 43.85
CA LEU A 78 -26.61 -18.57 43.42
C LEU A 78 -26.07 -19.14 42.11
N ILE A 79 -26.01 -20.47 41.98
CA ILE A 79 -25.56 -21.14 40.75
C ILE A 79 -26.49 -20.83 39.59
N ALA A 80 -27.81 -20.90 39.78
CA ALA A 80 -28.79 -20.60 38.75
C ALA A 80 -28.65 -19.15 38.26
N ALA A 81 -28.54 -18.19 39.19
CA ALA A 81 -28.30 -16.80 38.85
C ALA A 81 -26.97 -16.61 38.08
N GLY A 82 -25.89 -17.27 38.51
CA GLY A 82 -24.61 -17.26 37.82
C GLY A 82 -24.69 -17.79 36.39
N ARG A 83 -25.42 -18.89 36.16
CA ARG A 83 -25.65 -19.47 34.83
C ARG A 83 -26.36 -18.49 33.89
N ILE A 84 -27.40 -17.81 34.37
CA ILE A 84 -28.14 -16.82 33.59
C ILE A 84 -27.20 -15.70 33.12
N LEU A 85 -26.34 -15.19 34.01
CA LEU A 85 -25.38 -14.14 33.66
C LEU A 85 -24.33 -14.61 32.64
N ARG A 86 -23.84 -15.85 32.77
CA ARG A 86 -22.91 -16.43 31.79
C ARG A 86 -23.55 -16.60 30.42
N ALA A 87 -24.80 -17.07 30.36
CA ALA A 87 -25.54 -17.19 29.11
C ALA A 87 -25.73 -15.83 28.42
N LYS A 88 -26.12 -14.79 29.18
CA LYS A 88 -26.23 -13.42 28.65
C LYS A 88 -24.88 -12.88 28.13
N ARG A 89 -23.80 -13.13 28.88
CA ARG A 89 -22.45 -12.73 28.47
C ARG A 89 -22.02 -13.45 27.19
N LEU A 90 -22.26 -14.76 27.11
CA LEU A 90 -21.91 -15.56 25.94
C LEU A 90 -22.63 -15.06 24.69
N ALA A 91 -23.94 -14.84 24.76
CA ALA A 91 -24.73 -14.31 23.64
C ALA A 91 -24.28 -12.91 23.17
N LEU A 92 -23.66 -12.12 24.05
CA LEU A 92 -23.06 -10.84 23.69
C LEU A 92 -21.67 -11.03 23.04
N LEU A 93 -20.86 -11.96 23.54
CA LEU A 93 -19.55 -12.26 22.96
C LEU A 93 -19.65 -12.94 21.59
N GLU A 94 -20.63 -13.81 21.38
CA GLU A 94 -20.86 -14.48 20.09
C GLU A 94 -21.12 -13.46 18.97
N ARG A 95 -21.94 -12.43 19.24
CA ARG A 95 -22.18 -11.32 18.31
C ARG A 95 -20.93 -10.52 17.98
N VAL A 96 -20.03 -10.35 18.94
CA VAL A 96 -18.75 -9.67 18.73
C VAL A 96 -17.84 -10.52 17.85
N ILE A 97 -17.75 -11.82 18.14
CA ILE A 97 -16.91 -12.76 17.38
C ILE A 97 -17.40 -12.88 15.93
N GLU A 98 -18.71 -12.89 15.70
CA GLU A 98 -19.30 -12.93 14.36
C GLU A 98 -18.87 -11.73 13.51
N GLY A 99 -18.82 -10.52 14.08
CA GLY A 99 -18.34 -9.33 13.39
C GLY A 99 -16.83 -9.28 13.12
N CYS A 100 -16.06 -10.24 13.66
CA CYS A 100 -14.61 -10.31 13.47
C CYS A 100 -14.16 -11.31 12.41
N ARG A 101 -15.05 -12.19 11.96
CA ARG A 101 -14.77 -13.21 10.94
C ARG A 101 -14.96 -12.63 9.56
#